data_AF-A0A1E3GRR0-F1
#
_entry.id   AF-A0A1E3GRR0-F1
#
_cell.length_a   1.000
_cell.length_b   1.000
_cell.length_c   1.000
_cell.angle_alpha   90.00
_cell.angle_beta   90.00
_cell.angle_gamma   90.00
#
_symmetry.space_group_name_H-M   'P 1'
#
loop_
_entity.id
_entity.type
_entity.pdbx_description
1 polymer ?
#
loop_
_entity_poly.entity_id
_entity_poly.type
_entity_poly.pdbx_seq_one_letter_code
_entity_poly.pdbx_strand_id
1 'polypeptide(L)'
;MTLKPIFISLCTLLLTSGVLANEIKQVRNSDGVVEFTNADIDVRKPTSINSNKTIIYKSLSNDGDGFSFSDQRPINGEFEVLAYDCYACNPTSKINWHTIGLNRADYADTVKAMAKKI
;
A
#
# COMPACT_ATOMS: atom_id res chain seq x y z
N MET A 1 8.03 4.46 -55.35
CA MET A 1 8.24 3.99 -53.96
C MET A 1 7.29 4.73 -53.03
N THR A 2 6.08 4.21 -52.84
CA THR A 2 5.09 4.77 -51.90
C THR A 2 4.97 3.79 -50.73
N LEU A 3 5.78 4.01 -49.70
CA LEU A 3 5.78 3.20 -48.49
C LEU A 3 4.49 3.51 -47.70
N LYS A 4 3.54 2.57 -47.81
CA LYS A 4 2.18 2.54 -47.26
C LYS A 4 2.02 3.26 -45.90
N PRO A 5 1.20 4.32 -45.78
CA PRO A 5 0.84 4.96 -44.50
C PRO A 5 0.00 4.05 -43.59
N ILE A 6 -0.51 2.93 -44.15
CA ILE A 6 -1.29 1.91 -43.45
C ILE A 6 -0.45 1.16 -42.41
N PHE A 7 0.86 0.96 -42.66
CA PHE A 7 1.71 0.23 -41.72
C PHE A 7 2.03 1.04 -40.45
N ILE A 8 2.06 2.36 -40.54
CA ILE A 8 2.36 3.24 -39.40
C ILE A 8 1.14 3.30 -38.45
N SER A 9 -0.08 3.30 -38.98
CA SER A 9 -1.32 3.32 -38.19
C SER A 9 -1.56 2.04 -37.38
N LEU A 10 -1.19 0.87 -37.92
CA LEU A 10 -1.35 -0.41 -37.22
C LEU A 10 -0.33 -0.57 -36.06
N CYS A 11 0.82 0.09 -36.15
CA CYS A 11 1.88 -0.02 -35.13
C CYS A 11 1.57 0.80 -33.87
N THR A 12 0.79 1.88 -33.98
CA THR A 12 0.40 2.74 -32.85
C THR A 12 -0.69 2.15 -31.95
N LEU A 13 -1.47 1.17 -32.42
CA LEU A 13 -2.52 0.52 -31.61
C LEU A 13 -1.99 -0.54 -30.63
N LEU A 14 -0.77 -1.01 -30.81
CA LEU A 14 -0.17 -2.10 -30.01
C LEU A 14 0.51 -1.61 -28.72
N LEU A 15 0.62 -0.29 -28.51
CA LEU A 15 1.38 0.30 -27.40
C LEU A 15 0.54 0.63 -26.15
N THR A 16 -0.77 0.37 -26.15
CA THR A 16 -1.63 0.59 -24.97
C THR A 16 -1.81 -0.69 -24.15
N SER A 17 -0.72 -1.42 -23.88
CA SER A 17 -0.76 -2.46 -22.85
C SER A 17 -0.89 -1.76 -21.49
N GLY A 18 -2.12 -1.65 -21.00
CA GLY A 18 -2.39 -1.14 -19.67
C GLY A 18 -1.69 -2.01 -18.62
N VAL A 19 -0.85 -1.40 -17.80
CA VAL A 19 -0.30 -2.04 -16.61
C VAL A 19 -1.44 -2.11 -15.59
N LEU A 20 -2.13 -3.24 -15.50
CA LEU A 20 -3.07 -3.49 -14.42
C LEU A 20 -2.25 -3.72 -13.14
N ALA A 21 -2.47 -2.88 -12.13
CA ALA A 21 -1.96 -3.15 -10.80
C ALA A 21 -2.67 -4.38 -10.23
N ASN A 22 -1.91 -5.33 -9.66
CA ASN A 22 -2.48 -6.52 -9.04
C ASN A 22 -3.39 -6.16 -7.84
N GLU A 23 -4.39 -7.00 -7.59
CA GLU A 23 -5.32 -6.87 -6.45
C GLU A 23 -4.57 -7.00 -5.11
N ILE A 24 -4.88 -6.12 -4.16
CA ILE A 24 -4.30 -6.16 -2.81
C ILE A 24 -4.94 -7.33 -2.04
N LYS A 25 -4.14 -8.31 -1.66
CA LYS A 25 -4.58 -9.47 -0.87
C LYS A 25 -4.27 -9.26 0.61
N GLN A 26 -5.23 -9.58 1.48
CA GLN A 26 -5.07 -9.60 2.94
C GLN A 26 -4.81 -11.04 3.41
N VAL A 27 -3.70 -11.28 4.10
CA VAL A 27 -3.33 -12.59 4.65
C VAL A 27 -3.30 -12.51 6.17
N ARG A 28 -4.07 -13.37 6.86
CA ARG A 28 -4.04 -13.50 8.32
C ARG A 28 -3.23 -14.73 8.70
N ASN A 29 -2.11 -14.50 9.37
CA ASN A 29 -1.21 -15.53 9.87
C ASN A 29 -1.73 -16.12 11.20
N SER A 30 -1.23 -17.30 11.56
CA SER A 30 -1.62 -18.03 12.78
C SER A 30 -1.25 -17.32 14.09
N ASP A 31 -0.33 -16.37 14.03
CA ASP A 31 0.08 -15.49 15.12
C ASP A 31 -0.81 -14.23 15.25
N GLY A 32 -1.84 -14.10 14.40
CA GLY A 32 -2.75 -12.96 14.36
C GLY A 32 -2.27 -11.79 13.49
N VAL A 33 -1.13 -11.92 12.82
CA VAL A 33 -0.58 -10.90 11.92
C VAL A 33 -1.36 -10.84 10.62
N VAL A 34 -1.80 -9.63 10.26
CA VAL A 34 -2.47 -9.31 9.02
C VAL A 34 -1.47 -8.63 8.10
N GLU A 35 -1.10 -9.30 6.99
CA GLU A 35 -0.22 -8.76 5.95
C GLU A 35 -1.05 -8.35 4.72
N PHE A 36 -0.76 -7.16 4.18
CA PHE A 36 -1.33 -6.71 2.90
C PHE A 36 -0.22 -6.71 1.84
N THR A 37 -0.44 -7.40 0.72
CA THR A 37 0.54 -7.44 -0.36
C THR A 37 -0.11 -7.37 -1.74
N ASN A 38 0.57 -6.68 -2.63
CA ASN A 38 0.28 -6.57 -4.06
C ASN A 38 1.16 -7.52 -4.91
N ALA A 39 2.06 -8.28 -4.28
CA ALA A 39 2.86 -9.32 -4.95
C ALA A 39 2.21 -10.70 -4.76
N ASP A 40 2.34 -11.59 -5.74
CA ASP A 40 1.97 -13.01 -5.58
C ASP A 40 2.96 -13.69 -4.62
N ILE A 41 2.70 -13.54 -3.32
CA ILE A 41 3.43 -14.21 -2.25
C ILE A 41 2.77 -15.56 -1.99
N ASP A 42 3.56 -16.64 -2.04
CA ASP A 42 3.13 -17.99 -1.64
C ASP A 42 2.88 -18.03 -0.13
N VAL A 43 1.60 -18.02 0.23
CA VAL A 43 1.06 -18.00 1.61
C VAL A 43 1.52 -19.19 2.46
N ARG A 44 2.03 -20.27 1.84
CA ARG A 44 2.49 -21.48 2.57
C ARG A 44 3.95 -21.42 2.96
N LYS A 45 4.72 -20.49 2.40
CA LYS A 45 6.13 -20.34 2.69
C LYS A 45 6.28 -19.15 3.64
N PRO A 46 6.76 -19.35 4.89
CA PRO A 46 7.08 -18.22 5.75
C PRO A 46 8.10 -17.38 5.00
N THR A 47 7.67 -16.18 4.58
CA THR A 47 8.56 -15.21 3.96
C THR A 47 9.50 -14.78 5.07
N SER A 48 10.64 -15.47 5.15
CA SER A 48 11.84 -15.18 5.93
C SER A 48 11.68 -13.99 6.89
N ILE A 49 11.75 -14.27 8.19
CA ILE A 49 11.82 -13.31 9.32
C ILE A 49 13.00 -12.30 9.17
N ASN A 50 13.84 -12.44 8.13
CA ASN A 50 14.83 -11.47 7.67
C ASN A 50 14.30 -10.39 6.70
N SER A 51 12.98 -10.25 6.51
CA SER A 51 12.43 -9.06 5.86
C SER A 51 12.40 -7.93 6.89
N ASN A 52 12.91 -6.74 6.55
CA ASN A 52 12.86 -5.51 7.37
C ASN A 52 11.41 -4.99 7.52
N LYS A 53 10.47 -5.85 7.92
CA LYS A 53 9.05 -5.54 8.09
C LYS A 53 8.87 -4.80 9.40
N THR A 54 8.23 -3.64 9.34
CA THR A 54 7.81 -2.89 10.53
C THR A 54 6.49 -3.47 11.03
N ILE A 55 6.47 -3.88 12.30
CA ILE A 55 5.25 -4.36 12.98
C ILE A 55 4.60 -3.19 13.72
N ILE A 56 3.33 -2.94 13.43
CA ILE A 56 2.51 -1.93 14.10
C ILE A 56 1.25 -2.61 14.64
N TYR A 57 0.91 -2.34 15.89
CA TYR A 57 -0.31 -2.81 16.54
C TYR A 57 -1.38 -1.73 16.40
N LYS A 58 -2.52 -2.11 15.83
CA LYS A 58 -3.73 -1.30 15.79
C LYS A 58 -4.70 -1.79 16.85
N SER A 59 -5.08 -0.93 17.78
CA SER A 59 -6.08 -1.22 18.79
C SER A 59 -7.15 -0.13 18.82
N LEU A 60 -8.26 -0.38 19.50
CA LEU A 60 -9.14 0.72 19.90
C LEU A 60 -8.36 1.70 20.78
N SER A 61 -8.61 2.99 20.57
CA SER A 61 -8.05 4.03 21.43
C SER A 61 -8.68 3.96 22.82
N ASN A 62 -7.95 4.44 23.84
CA ASN A 62 -8.38 4.34 25.25
C ASN A 62 -9.64 5.16 25.54
N ASP A 63 -9.90 6.19 24.75
CA ASP A 63 -11.12 7.01 24.74
C ASP A 63 -12.28 6.36 23.98
N GLY A 64 -12.06 5.20 23.35
CA GLY A 64 -13.08 4.41 22.65
C GLY A 64 -13.49 4.98 21.29
N ASP A 65 -13.15 6.23 20.99
CA ASP A 65 -13.47 6.91 19.74
C ASP A 65 -12.27 6.85 18.77
N GLY A 66 -12.12 5.70 18.11
CA GLY A 66 -11.18 5.50 17.02
C GLY A 66 -10.10 4.46 17.28
N PHE A 67 -9.08 4.46 16.42
CA PHE A 67 -8.00 3.49 16.44
C PHE A 67 -6.67 4.15 16.83
N SER A 68 -5.92 3.47 17.69
CA SER A 68 -4.54 3.81 18.04
C SER A 68 -3.58 2.87 17.31
N PHE A 69 -2.44 3.40 16.87
CA PHE A 69 -1.39 2.67 16.18
C PHE A 69 -0.08 2.82 16.96
N SER A 70 0.55 1.71 17.33
CA SER A 70 1.72 1.68 18.20
C SER A 70 2.73 0.64 17.73
N ASP A 71 4.02 0.90 17.88
CA ASP A 71 5.07 -0.12 17.75
C ASP A 71 5.17 -1.01 19.00
N GLN A 72 4.54 -0.60 20.10
CA GLN A 72 4.41 -1.38 21.33
C GLN A 72 3.10 -2.17 21.35
N ARG A 73 3.23 -3.45 21.69
CA ARG A 73 2.08 -4.35 21.86
C ARG A 73 1.19 -3.86 23.02
N PRO A 74 -0.13 -3.70 22.79
CA PRO A 74 -1.07 -3.37 23.86
C PRO A 74 -1.05 -4.43 24.97
N ILE A 75 -1.10 -3.98 26.22
CA ILE A 75 -1.13 -4.87 27.40
C ILE A 75 -2.51 -5.54 27.51
N ASN A 76 -3.57 -4.78 27.21
CA ASN A 76 -4.96 -5.20 27.35
C ASN A 76 -5.75 -4.84 26.09
N GLY A 77 -6.81 -5.60 25.82
CA GLY A 77 -7.73 -5.36 24.71
C GLY A 77 -7.37 -6.11 23.43
N GLU A 78 -8.33 -6.17 22.51
CA GLU A 78 -8.11 -6.75 21.18
C GLU A 78 -7.26 -5.81 20.33
N PHE A 79 -6.41 -6.41 19.50
CA PHE A 79 -5.57 -5.68 18.56
C PHE A 79 -5.42 -6.46 17.25
N GLU A 80 -5.18 -5.71 16.19
CA GLU A 80 -4.80 -6.19 14.87
C GLU A 80 -3.30 -5.92 14.70
N VAL A 81 -2.53 -6.93 14.30
CA VAL A 81 -1.11 -6.74 14.00
C VAL A 81 -0.95 -6.46 12.52
N LEU A 82 -0.32 -5.35 12.19
CA LEU A 82 -0.10 -4.86 10.84
C LEU A 82 1.39 -4.97 10.53
N ALA A 83 1.74 -5.83 9.57
CA ALA A 83 3.12 -5.94 9.10
C ALA A 83 3.27 -5.18 7.79
N TYR A 84 4.06 -4.12 7.82
CA TYR A 84 4.31 -3.28 6.66
C TYR A 84 5.73 -3.47 6.14
N ASP A 85 5.84 -3.73 4.84
CA ASP A 85 7.07 -3.49 4.10
C ASP A 85 6.97 -2.10 3.45
N CYS A 86 7.26 -1.06 4.25
CA CYS A 86 7.11 0.32 3.83
C CYS A 86 8.45 0.88 3.35
N TYR A 87 8.70 0.85 2.04
CA TYR A 87 9.89 1.45 1.44
C TYR A 87 10.04 2.94 1.81
N ALA A 88 8.93 3.67 1.97
CA ALA A 88 8.92 5.08 2.34
C ALA A 88 9.25 5.34 3.82
N CYS A 89 9.01 4.35 4.69
CA CYS A 89 9.21 4.43 6.13
C CYS A 89 10.60 3.93 6.54
N ASN A 90 11.33 3.30 5.62
CA ASN A 90 12.70 2.87 5.87
C ASN A 90 13.61 4.10 6.03
N PRO A 91 14.35 4.27 7.15
CA PRO A 91 15.25 5.40 7.35
C PRO A 91 16.38 5.47 6.31
N THR A 92 16.71 4.36 5.66
CA THR A 92 17.67 4.31 4.53
C THR A 92 17.00 4.46 3.17
N SER A 93 15.71 4.76 3.12
CA SER A 93 14.98 5.01 1.88
C SER A 93 15.61 6.17 1.11
N LYS A 94 15.61 6.07 -0.22
CA LYS A 94 16.07 7.16 -1.10
C LYS A 94 14.96 8.18 -1.42
N ILE A 95 13.78 8.04 -0.80
CA ILE A 95 12.70 9.02 -0.99
C ILE A 95 13.16 10.36 -0.44
N ASN A 96 13.19 11.37 -1.31
CA ASN A 96 13.39 12.75 -0.92
C ASN A 96 12.04 13.44 -0.77
N TRP A 97 11.56 13.54 0.47
CA TRP A 97 10.29 14.18 0.81
C TRP A 97 10.25 15.68 0.49
N HIS A 98 11.40 16.34 0.31
CA HIS A 98 11.44 17.76 -0.09
C HIS A 98 11.18 17.98 -1.58
N THR A 99 11.38 16.95 -2.40
CA THR A 99 11.22 17.04 -3.86
C THR A 99 10.01 16.29 -4.39
N ILE A 100 9.42 15.40 -3.58
CA ILE A 100 8.26 14.64 -4.02
C ILE A 100 7.04 15.56 -4.17
N GLY A 101 6.45 15.57 -5.36
CA GLY A 101 5.25 16.35 -5.64
C GLY A 101 4.04 15.76 -4.93
N LEU A 102 3.26 16.61 -4.26
CA LEU A 102 1.98 16.18 -3.69
C LEU A 102 0.91 16.13 -4.79
N ASN A 103 0.20 15.01 -4.88
CA ASN A 103 -1.01 14.93 -5.71
C ASN A 103 -2.16 15.66 -5.01
N ARG A 104 -2.42 16.89 -5.45
CA ARG A 104 -3.46 17.75 -4.87
C ARG A 104 -4.81 17.65 -5.57
N ALA A 105 -4.90 16.90 -6.67
CA ALA A 105 -6.09 16.86 -7.51
C ALA A 105 -6.92 15.60 -7.25
N ASP A 106 -6.30 14.42 -7.36
CA ASP A 106 -7.05 13.15 -7.51
C ASP A 106 -7.91 12.78 -6.30
N TYR A 107 -7.60 13.33 -5.12
CA TYR A 107 -8.33 13.05 -3.86
C TYR A 107 -8.90 14.31 -3.19
N ALA A 108 -8.87 15.46 -3.87
CA ALA A 108 -9.28 16.74 -3.27
C ALA A 108 -10.74 16.71 -2.75
N ASP A 109 -11.65 16.13 -3.52
CA ASP A 109 -13.06 16.08 -3.18
C ASP A 109 -13.35 15.07 -2.06
N THR A 110 -12.65 13.93 -2.05
CA THR A 110 -12.71 12.97 -0.94
C THR A 110 -12.27 13.61 0.37
N VAL A 111 -11.15 14.33 0.36
CA VAL A 111 -10.63 15.04 1.55
C VAL A 111 -11.64 16.07 2.04
N LYS A 112 -12.21 16.89 1.14
CA LYS A 112 -13.25 17.87 1.49
C LYS A 112 -14.50 17.23 2.07
N ALA A 113 -14.97 16.13 1.48
CA ALA A 113 -16.15 15.42 1.93
C ALA A 113 -15.96 14.85 3.35
N MET A 114 -14.79 14.27 3.62
CA MET A 114 -14.46 13.73 4.94
C MET A 114 -14.28 14.83 6.00
N ALA A 115 -13.63 15.94 5.65
CA ALA A 115 -13.44 17.07 6.56
C ALA A 115 -14.77 17.71 7.01
N LYS A 116 -15.79 17.70 6.13
CA LYS A 116 -17.14 18.23 6.45
C LYS A 116 -17.95 17.30 7.36
N LYS A 117 -17.52 16.05 7.54
CA LYS A 117 -18.22 15.05 8.35
C LYS A 117 -17.87 15.12 9.85
N ILE A 118 -17.03 16.08 10.23
CA ILE A 118 -16.64 16.41 11.61
C ILE A 118 -17.58 17.49 12.15
#